data_AF-A0A7J7KGN1-F1
#
_entry.id   AF-A0A7J7KGN1-F1
#
_cell.length_a   1.000
_cell.length_b   1.000
_cell.length_c   1.000
_cell.angle_alpha   90.00
_cell.angle_beta   90.00
_cell.angle_gamma   90.00
#
_symmetry.space_group_name_H-M   'P 1'
#
loop_
_entity.id
_entity.type
_entity.pdbx_description
1 polymer ?
#
loop_
_entity_poly.entity_id
_entity_poly.type
_entity_poly.pdbx_seq_one_letter_code
_entity_poly.pdbx_strand_id
1 'polypeptide(L)'
;MDLKHASDIPEYDSRVADIMLSISMERPGNPMESQSKRVVPQYLAEQKIPTKLFETEVDHLGGQLQSKGGQSQGKATMNRHVIVAGQLQDKKKKDVNFTNFPGYRAKELAELPGQLEAPQLLHRVTQAQDFDTGFAKFWKKIFLSEASIAVVHDLFWWTFMKIFKPGTQTDQDQVFDRLADSFAALFFSIHPDTRDKIFKVYPGVLAQAIYMIFHDAFPESHRMFGPLFKEEVVGYCWELTTGTKPPPRTWNEWDLEGLQGKSGENFDSKQLAIMPVTRN
;
A
#
# COMPACT_ATOMS: atom_id res chain seq x y z
N MET A 1 -48.34 26.94 -42.21
CA MET A 1 -47.56 26.30 -43.28
C MET A 1 -46.26 27.09 -43.39
N ASP A 2 -45.07 26.65 -42.97
CA ASP A 2 -44.61 25.34 -42.52
C ASP A 2 -43.46 25.50 -41.53
N LEU A 3 -43.41 24.56 -40.58
CA LEU A 3 -42.29 24.28 -39.69
C LEU A 3 -41.13 23.64 -40.47
N LYS A 4 -39.89 24.07 -40.21
CA LYS A 4 -38.70 23.22 -40.39
C LYS A 4 -37.84 23.24 -39.12
N HIS A 5 -37.81 22.07 -38.49
CA HIS A 5 -36.95 21.60 -37.40
C HIS A 5 -35.47 21.62 -37.84
N ALA A 6 -34.51 22.07 -37.03
CA ALA A 6 -33.87 21.46 -35.84
C ALA A 6 -32.82 20.36 -36.16
N SER A 7 -31.76 20.38 -35.34
CA SER A 7 -30.73 19.36 -35.05
C SER A 7 -29.46 19.31 -35.91
N ASP A 8 -28.40 19.94 -35.39
CA ASP A 8 -27.03 19.39 -35.46
C ASP A 8 -26.63 19.07 -34.00
N ILE A 9 -26.74 17.79 -33.64
CA ILE A 9 -26.21 17.21 -32.40
C ILE A 9 -25.08 16.28 -32.85
N PRO A 10 -23.85 16.40 -32.32
CA PRO A 10 -22.79 15.44 -32.65
C PRO A 10 -23.18 14.06 -32.14
N GLU A 11 -23.16 13.12 -33.07
CA GLU A 11 -23.41 11.70 -32.90
C GLU A 11 -22.52 11.12 -31.78
N TYR A 12 -23.14 10.76 -30.66
CA TYR A 12 -22.52 10.06 -29.55
C TYR A 12 -22.21 8.62 -30.01
N ASP A 13 -20.93 8.23 -29.94
CA ASP A 13 -20.42 6.95 -30.43
C ASP A 13 -21.13 5.76 -29.74
N SER A 14 -22.03 5.12 -30.51
CA SER A 14 -22.85 3.96 -30.12
C SER A 14 -22.02 2.75 -29.66
N ARG A 15 -20.69 2.75 -29.82
CA ARG A 15 -19.83 1.62 -29.41
C ARG A 15 -19.47 1.64 -27.94
N VAL A 16 -19.52 2.79 -27.27
CA VAL A 16 -19.24 2.90 -25.82
C VAL A 16 -20.44 2.46 -24.99
N ALA A 17 -21.66 2.71 -25.49
CA ALA A 17 -22.89 2.22 -24.86
C ALA A 17 -23.03 0.68 -24.98
N ASP A 18 -22.61 0.10 -26.11
CA ASP A 18 -22.66 -1.36 -26.31
C ASP A 18 -21.64 -2.12 -25.44
N ILE A 19 -20.48 -1.53 -25.13
CA ILE A 19 -19.50 -2.12 -24.19
C ILE A 19 -20.01 -2.03 -22.74
N MET A 20 -20.73 -0.97 -22.38
CA MET A 20 -21.32 -0.83 -21.04
C MET A 20 -22.58 -1.70 -20.85
N LEU A 21 -23.34 -1.98 -21.91
CA LEU A 21 -24.50 -2.89 -21.83
C LEU A 21 -24.10 -4.38 -21.83
N SER A 22 -22.97 -4.74 -22.45
CA SER A 22 -22.49 -6.14 -22.51
C SER A 22 -21.84 -6.62 -21.21
N ILE A 23 -21.46 -5.72 -20.31
CA ILE A 23 -20.98 -6.07 -18.95
C ILE A 23 -22.16 -6.33 -17.98
N SER A 24 -23.39 -5.96 -18.34
CA SER A 24 -24.54 -5.97 -17.42
C SER A 24 -25.60 -7.06 -17.68
N MET A 25 -25.40 -8.00 -18.61
CA MET A 25 -26.38 -9.07 -18.89
C MET A 25 -25.78 -10.48 -19.14
N GLU A 26 -25.19 -11.08 -18.11
CA GLU A 26 -25.12 -12.54 -17.94
C GLU A 26 -25.19 -12.87 -16.44
N ARG A 27 -26.06 -13.71 -15.84
CA ARG A 27 -27.40 -14.30 -16.05
C ARG A 27 -27.83 -14.83 -14.66
N PRO A 28 -29.13 -15.04 -14.39
CA PRO A 28 -29.62 -15.70 -13.17
C PRO A 28 -29.40 -17.23 -13.21
N GLY A 29 -29.43 -17.86 -12.02
CA GLY A 29 -28.80 -19.14 -11.68
C GLY A 29 -29.37 -20.44 -12.28
N ASN A 30 -28.54 -21.51 -12.27
CA ASN A 30 -28.65 -22.67 -11.36
C ASN A 30 -27.40 -23.61 -11.56
N PRO A 31 -27.21 -24.75 -10.85
CA PRO A 31 -25.96 -25.04 -10.14
C PRO A 31 -25.25 -26.31 -10.67
N MET A 32 -23.94 -26.27 -10.88
CA MET A 32 -23.09 -27.46 -10.77
C MET A 32 -21.63 -27.03 -10.77
N GLU A 33 -21.03 -27.18 -9.60
CA GLU A 33 -19.72 -27.77 -9.38
C GLU A 33 -18.81 -27.89 -10.64
N SER A 34 -17.84 -26.99 -10.73
CA SER A 34 -16.64 -27.18 -11.53
C SER A 34 -15.49 -26.50 -10.82
N GLN A 35 -14.64 -27.32 -10.24
CA GLN A 35 -13.44 -26.98 -9.51
C GLN A 35 -12.53 -26.06 -10.35
N SER A 36 -12.61 -24.76 -10.14
CA SER A 36 -11.51 -23.86 -10.50
C SER A 36 -10.53 -23.88 -9.34
N LYS A 37 -9.56 -24.79 -9.43
CA LYS A 37 -8.40 -24.85 -8.53
C LYS A 37 -7.70 -23.49 -8.59
N ARG A 38 -7.90 -22.65 -7.58
CA ARG A 38 -7.06 -21.47 -7.34
C ARG A 38 -5.63 -21.98 -7.17
N VAL A 39 -4.79 -21.68 -8.16
CA VAL A 39 -3.36 -21.92 -8.07
C VAL A 39 -2.82 -20.95 -7.03
N VAL A 40 -2.61 -21.45 -5.82
CA VAL A 40 -1.73 -20.79 -4.86
C VAL A 40 -0.36 -20.70 -5.53
N PRO A 41 0.27 -19.51 -5.64
CA PRO A 41 1.61 -19.40 -6.20
C PRO A 41 2.57 -20.34 -5.47
N GLN A 42 3.27 -21.18 -6.24
CA GLN A 42 4.04 -22.33 -5.75
C GLN A 42 5.10 -21.98 -4.68
N TYR A 43 5.53 -20.72 -4.61
CA TYR A 43 6.48 -20.24 -3.59
C TYR A 43 5.90 -20.15 -2.16
N LEU A 44 4.57 -20.04 -1.98
CA LEU A 44 3.93 -20.12 -0.66
C LEU A 44 3.87 -21.57 -0.15
N ALA A 45 3.90 -22.55 -1.05
CA ALA A 45 3.89 -23.97 -0.70
C ALA A 45 5.30 -24.52 -0.41
N GLU A 46 6.35 -23.89 -0.98
CA GLU A 46 7.72 -24.40 -0.92
C GLU A 46 8.60 -23.78 0.19
N GLN A 47 8.10 -22.80 0.96
CA GLN A 47 8.81 -22.30 2.14
C GLN A 47 8.39 -23.02 3.42
N LYS A 48 8.74 -24.31 3.53
CA LYS A 48 8.89 -24.96 4.84
C LYS A 48 10.13 -24.38 5.52
N ILE A 49 9.95 -23.27 6.25
CA ILE A 49 10.92 -22.85 7.25
C ILE A 49 10.97 -23.97 8.30
N PRO A 50 12.15 -24.56 8.63
CA PRO A 50 12.24 -25.57 9.65
C PRO A 50 11.78 -24.97 10.99
N THR A 51 10.64 -25.42 11.50
CA THR A 51 10.13 -25.10 12.85
C THR A 51 11.07 -25.58 13.98
N LYS A 52 12.25 -26.12 13.65
CA LYS A 52 13.20 -26.74 14.61
C LYS A 52 14.46 -25.92 14.90
N LEU A 53 14.63 -24.71 14.35
CA LEU A 53 15.83 -23.90 14.65
C LEU A 53 15.72 -22.99 15.88
N PHE A 54 14.57 -22.96 16.57
CA PHE A 54 14.35 -22.04 17.70
C PHE A 54 13.90 -22.70 19.01
N GLU A 55 13.88 -24.03 19.10
CA GLU A 55 13.53 -24.75 20.35
C GLU A 55 14.74 -25.16 21.21
N THR A 56 15.99 -24.89 20.79
CA THR A 56 17.18 -25.41 21.49
C THR A 56 17.94 -24.39 22.34
N GLU A 57 17.42 -23.17 22.52
CA GLU A 57 18.15 -22.11 23.25
C GLU A 57 17.37 -21.52 24.44
N VAL A 58 16.62 -22.38 25.13
CA VAL A 58 16.04 -22.09 26.46
C VAL A 58 16.53 -23.06 27.54
N ASP A 59 17.06 -24.24 27.17
CA ASP A 59 17.47 -25.29 28.13
C ASP A 59 18.99 -25.38 28.39
N HIS A 60 19.83 -24.48 27.86
CA HIS A 60 21.29 -24.56 28.03
C HIS A 60 21.96 -23.42 28.80
N LEU A 61 21.18 -22.53 29.43
CA LEU A 61 21.70 -21.50 30.35
C LEU A 61 21.13 -21.64 31.78
N GLY A 62 20.57 -22.80 32.11
CA GLY A 62 20.02 -23.13 33.43
C GLY A 62 20.81 -24.20 34.17
N GLY A 63 22.14 -24.08 34.28
CA GLY A 63 22.92 -25.13 34.92
C GLY A 63 24.38 -24.85 35.20
N GLN A 64 24.68 -23.85 36.04
CA GLN A 64 25.78 -23.91 37.03
C GLN A 64 25.88 -22.60 37.82
N LEU A 65 25.17 -22.52 38.94
CA LEU A 65 25.57 -21.66 40.06
C LEU A 65 25.35 -22.46 41.34
N GLN A 66 26.39 -23.21 41.74
CA GLN A 66 26.50 -23.66 43.12
C GLN A 66 26.87 -22.46 44.00
N SER A 67 26.01 -22.25 44.99
CA SER A 67 26.16 -21.44 46.20
C SER A 67 27.61 -21.30 46.69
N LYS A 68 28.12 -20.07 46.73
CA LYS A 68 28.78 -19.51 47.92
C LYS A 68 28.42 -18.03 48.06
N GLY A 69 28.02 -17.68 49.28
CA GLY A 69 27.34 -16.43 49.61
C GLY A 69 28.17 -15.16 49.48
N GLY A 70 27.44 -14.05 49.47
CA GLY A 70 27.98 -12.70 49.50
C GLY A 70 26.90 -11.71 49.06
N GLN A 71 26.31 -11.01 50.04
CA GLN A 71 25.36 -9.93 49.82
C GLN A 71 25.93 -8.87 48.88
N SER A 72 25.16 -8.46 47.86
CA SER A 72 24.91 -7.08 47.43
C SER A 72 24.46 -7.02 45.96
N GLN A 73 23.62 -6.01 45.65
CA GLN A 73 23.22 -5.54 44.31
C GLN A 73 21.94 -6.11 43.68
N GLY A 74 20.78 -5.71 44.23
CA GLY A 74 19.48 -5.80 43.55
C GLY A 74 19.05 -4.48 42.91
N LYS A 75 19.69 -4.04 41.81
CA LYS A 75 19.16 -2.95 40.94
C LYS A 75 19.52 -3.06 39.43
N ALA A 76 20.46 -3.91 39.02
CA ALA A 76 20.93 -3.96 37.63
C ALA A 76 20.22 -5.00 36.74
N THR A 77 19.64 -6.06 37.30
CA THR A 77 19.11 -7.22 36.54
C THR A 77 17.71 -6.99 35.98
N MET A 78 16.87 -6.20 36.66
CA MET A 78 15.48 -5.94 36.22
C MET A 78 15.42 -5.06 34.96
N ASN A 79 16.39 -4.16 34.77
CA ASN A 79 16.45 -3.31 33.57
C ASN A 79 16.83 -4.10 32.31
N ARG A 80 17.74 -5.08 32.41
CA ARG A 80 18.22 -5.81 31.24
C ARG A 80 17.14 -6.71 30.61
N HIS A 81 16.30 -7.34 31.42
CA HIS A 81 15.22 -8.22 30.90
C HIS A 81 14.10 -7.40 30.24
N VAL A 82 13.75 -6.24 30.79
CA VAL A 82 12.77 -5.31 30.19
C VAL A 82 13.31 -4.70 28.89
N ILE A 83 14.60 -4.33 28.84
CA ILE A 83 15.23 -3.81 27.62
C ILE A 83 15.28 -4.88 26.53
N VAL A 84 15.66 -6.12 26.86
CA VAL A 84 15.71 -7.22 25.89
C VAL A 84 14.32 -7.61 25.42
N ALA A 85 13.32 -7.66 26.30
CA ALA A 85 11.93 -7.92 25.92
C ALA A 85 11.36 -6.79 25.05
N GLY A 86 11.66 -5.53 25.35
CA GLY A 86 11.30 -4.37 24.53
C GLY A 86 11.95 -4.43 23.14
N GLN A 87 13.25 -4.73 23.08
CA GLN A 87 13.97 -4.91 21.82
C GLN A 87 13.44 -6.08 20.98
N LEU A 88 13.01 -7.18 21.62
CA LEU A 88 12.42 -8.32 20.92
C LEU A 88 11.02 -8.00 20.39
N GLN A 89 10.23 -7.21 21.13
CA GLN A 89 8.92 -6.74 20.68
C GLN A 89 9.04 -5.70 19.54
N ASP A 90 10.03 -4.81 19.61
CA ASP A 90 10.31 -3.82 18.56
C ASP A 90 10.80 -4.47 17.27
N LYS A 91 11.60 -5.55 17.36
CA LYS A 91 11.97 -6.37 16.20
C LYS A 91 10.77 -7.07 15.58
N LYS A 92 9.87 -7.63 16.39
CA LYS A 92 8.64 -8.27 15.89
C LYS A 92 7.73 -7.29 15.15
N LYS A 93 7.59 -6.04 15.63
CA LYS A 93 6.79 -5.01 14.94
C LYS A 93 7.33 -4.61 13.56
N LYS A 94 8.61 -4.88 13.30
CA LYS A 94 9.31 -4.56 12.04
C LYS A 94 9.35 -5.73 11.05
N ASP A 95 8.63 -6.81 11.34
CA ASP A 95 8.46 -7.95 10.44
C ASP A 95 6.98 -8.04 10.02
N VAL A 96 6.77 -8.08 8.70
CA VAL A 96 5.45 -8.07 8.06
C VAL A 96 4.57 -9.24 8.53
N ASN A 97 5.17 -10.39 8.90
CA ASN A 97 4.43 -11.57 9.35
C ASN A 97 3.70 -11.34 10.69
N PHE A 98 4.27 -10.51 11.55
CA PHE A 98 3.71 -10.19 12.87
C PHE A 98 2.79 -8.95 12.83
N THR A 99 2.66 -8.30 11.69
CA THR A 99 1.71 -7.22 11.49
C THR A 99 0.33 -7.78 11.23
N ASN A 100 -0.70 -7.06 11.68
CA ASN A 100 -2.09 -7.37 11.39
C ASN A 100 -2.79 -6.10 10.92
N PHE A 101 -3.78 -6.27 10.05
CA PHE A 101 -4.70 -5.19 9.71
C PHE A 101 -5.48 -4.79 10.97
N PRO A 102 -5.52 -3.49 11.34
CA PRO A 102 -6.21 -3.03 12.56
C PRO A 102 -7.75 -3.11 12.50
N GLY A 103 -8.29 -3.51 11.34
CA GLY A 103 -9.73 -3.64 11.10
C GLY A 103 -10.30 -2.47 10.29
N TYR A 104 -11.40 -2.74 9.59
CA TYR A 104 -12.07 -1.73 8.77
C TYR A 104 -12.93 -0.80 9.63
N ARG A 105 -12.86 0.50 9.33
CA ARG A 105 -13.69 1.55 9.94
C ARG A 105 -14.15 2.52 8.87
N ALA A 106 -15.44 2.55 8.54
CA ALA A 106 -15.95 3.29 7.38
C ALA A 106 -15.51 4.77 7.28
N LYS A 107 -15.34 5.46 8.41
CA LYS A 107 -15.02 6.91 8.46
C LYS A 107 -13.57 7.23 8.79
N GLU A 108 -12.70 6.22 8.90
CA GLU A 108 -11.33 6.39 9.37
C GLU A 108 -10.38 5.51 8.55
N LEU A 109 -9.25 6.11 8.14
CA LEU A 109 -8.18 5.37 7.50
C LEU A 109 -7.42 4.56 8.55
N ALA A 110 -7.14 3.31 8.25
CA ALA A 110 -6.27 2.51 9.10
C ALA A 110 -4.85 3.10 9.06
N GLU A 111 -4.26 3.37 10.23
CA GLU A 111 -2.90 3.91 10.36
C GLU A 111 -1.89 3.05 9.60
N LEU A 112 -0.85 3.66 9.01
CA LEU A 112 0.23 2.88 8.40
C LEU A 112 1.12 2.27 9.48
N PRO A 113 1.67 1.07 9.23
CA PRO A 113 2.61 0.44 10.15
C PRO A 113 3.90 1.26 10.26
N GLY A 114 4.61 1.09 11.38
CA GLY A 114 5.91 1.75 11.59
C GLY A 114 5.84 3.25 11.86
N GLN A 115 4.68 3.79 12.27
CA GLN A 115 4.48 5.23 12.49
C GLN A 115 4.76 6.06 11.23
N LEU A 116 4.49 5.49 10.06
CA LEU A 116 4.69 6.16 8.79
C LEU A 116 3.57 7.19 8.55
N GLU A 117 3.98 8.41 8.24
CA GLU A 117 3.09 9.48 7.83
C GLU A 117 3.02 9.53 6.30
N ALA A 118 1.86 9.15 5.74
CA ALA A 118 1.66 9.13 4.29
C ALA A 118 2.04 10.46 3.61
N PRO A 119 1.68 11.66 4.11
CA PRO A 119 2.07 12.92 3.46
C PRO A 119 3.58 13.09 3.31
N GLN A 120 4.36 12.69 4.32
CA GLN A 120 5.82 12.80 4.29
C GLN A 120 6.43 11.82 3.29
N LEU A 121 5.92 10.59 3.28
CA LEU A 121 6.36 9.56 2.33
C LEU A 121 6.03 9.96 0.89
N LEU A 122 4.82 10.45 0.62
CA LEU A 122 4.40 10.90 -0.72
C LEU A 122 5.18 12.13 -1.18
N HIS A 123 5.55 13.03 -0.26
CA HIS A 123 6.44 14.14 -0.56
C HIS A 123 7.81 13.65 -1.02
N ARG A 124 8.42 12.72 -0.28
CA ARG A 124 9.72 12.13 -0.60
C ARG A 124 9.68 11.40 -1.95
N VAL A 125 8.65 10.57 -2.18
CA VAL A 125 8.46 9.88 -3.46
C VAL A 125 8.32 10.88 -4.61
N THR A 126 7.61 12.00 -4.39
CA THR A 126 7.51 13.08 -5.37
C THR A 126 8.86 13.75 -5.66
N GLN A 127 9.72 13.93 -4.64
CA GLN A 127 11.06 14.50 -4.83
C GLN A 127 12.00 13.61 -5.62
N ALA A 128 11.76 12.29 -5.62
CA ALA A 128 12.51 11.33 -6.43
C ALA A 128 12.08 11.31 -7.91
N GLN A 129 11.03 12.04 -8.29
CA GLN A 129 10.58 12.09 -9.68
C GLN A 129 11.29 13.21 -10.45
N ASP A 130 11.65 12.95 -11.70
CA ASP A 130 12.23 13.93 -12.62
C ASP A 130 11.15 14.77 -13.32
N PHE A 131 10.33 15.47 -12.53
CA PHE A 131 9.27 16.34 -13.04
C PHE A 131 9.80 17.74 -13.31
N ASP A 132 9.34 18.35 -14.42
CA ASP A 132 9.58 19.77 -14.63
C ASP A 132 8.93 20.61 -13.51
N THR A 133 9.50 21.77 -13.23
CA THR A 133 9.10 22.60 -12.07
C THR A 133 7.62 23.01 -12.10
N GLY A 134 7.04 23.18 -13.29
CA GLY A 134 5.64 23.53 -13.46
C GLY A 134 4.73 22.37 -13.09
N PHE A 135 5.00 21.21 -13.69
CA PHE A 135 4.26 19.97 -13.42
C PHE A 135 4.43 19.53 -11.96
N ALA A 136 5.63 19.60 -11.38
CA ALA A 136 5.90 19.18 -10.00
C ALA A 136 5.03 19.93 -8.97
N LYS A 137 4.80 21.23 -9.15
CA LYS A 137 3.92 22.01 -8.26
C LYS A 137 2.47 21.57 -8.35
N PHE A 138 2.00 21.30 -9.57
CA PHE A 138 0.65 20.82 -9.81
C PHE A 138 0.46 19.39 -9.29
N TRP A 139 1.39 18.50 -9.62
CA TRP A 139 1.48 17.13 -9.14
C TRP A 139 1.40 17.06 -7.61
N LYS A 140 2.20 17.86 -6.89
CA LYS A 140 2.18 17.89 -5.41
C LYS A 140 0.78 18.17 -4.85
N LYS A 141 0.02 19.08 -5.45
CA LYS A 141 -1.35 19.38 -5.01
C LYS A 141 -2.28 18.18 -5.13
N ILE A 142 -2.09 17.37 -6.17
CA ILE A 142 -2.91 16.19 -6.42
C ILE A 142 -2.44 15.00 -5.57
N PHE A 143 -1.15 14.68 -5.61
CA PHE A 143 -0.61 13.49 -4.97
C PHE A 143 -0.56 13.58 -3.44
N LEU A 144 -0.48 14.78 -2.87
CA LEU A 144 -0.63 15.01 -1.42
C LEU A 144 -2.05 15.40 -1.00
N SER A 145 -3.04 15.29 -1.89
CA SER A 145 -4.45 15.52 -1.52
C SER A 145 -4.96 14.43 -0.57
N GLU A 146 -6.00 14.74 0.21
CA GLU A 146 -6.65 13.79 1.11
C GLU A 146 -7.15 12.54 0.37
N ALA A 147 -7.70 12.71 -0.84
CA ALA A 147 -8.16 11.59 -1.67
C ALA A 147 -7.00 10.67 -2.10
N SER A 148 -5.86 11.24 -2.49
CA SER A 148 -4.66 10.46 -2.83
C SER A 148 -4.05 9.76 -1.61
N ILE A 149 -4.07 10.41 -0.45
CA ILE A 149 -3.65 9.79 0.83
C ILE A 149 -4.55 8.62 1.19
N ALA A 150 -5.88 8.77 1.06
CA ALA A 150 -6.83 7.69 1.28
C ALA A 150 -6.58 6.49 0.34
N VAL A 151 -6.35 6.77 -0.95
CA VAL A 151 -5.96 5.73 -1.93
C VAL A 151 -4.71 4.97 -1.48
N VAL A 152 -3.67 5.69 -1.02
CA VAL A 152 -2.42 5.08 -0.58
C VAL A 152 -2.62 4.19 0.66
N HIS A 153 -3.37 4.65 1.66
CA HIS A 153 -3.67 3.87 2.86
C HIS A 153 -4.45 2.59 2.54
N ASP A 154 -5.54 2.72 1.80
CA ASP A 154 -6.41 1.57 1.49
C ASP A 154 -5.72 0.59 0.55
N LEU A 155 -5.00 1.09 -0.46
CA LEU A 155 -4.24 0.22 -1.36
C LEU A 155 -3.12 -0.52 -0.65
N PHE A 156 -2.44 0.10 0.31
CA PHE A 156 -1.46 -0.57 1.15
C PHE A 156 -2.11 -1.72 1.92
N TRP A 157 -3.18 -1.45 2.67
CA TRP A 157 -3.82 -2.46 3.52
C TRP A 157 -4.48 -3.57 2.72
N TRP A 158 -5.10 -3.23 1.58
CA TRP A 158 -5.65 -4.20 0.65
C TRP A 158 -4.56 -5.12 0.10
N THR A 159 -3.43 -4.54 -0.33
CA THR A 159 -2.27 -5.30 -0.85
C THR A 159 -1.65 -6.18 0.25
N PHE A 160 -1.49 -5.66 1.46
CA PHE A 160 -0.99 -6.40 2.62
C PHE A 160 -1.86 -7.62 2.90
N MET A 161 -3.18 -7.44 2.96
CA MET A 161 -4.11 -8.53 3.20
C MET A 161 -4.08 -9.57 2.08
N LYS A 162 -4.07 -9.11 0.83
CA LYS A 162 -4.04 -9.99 -0.34
C LYS A 162 -2.79 -10.88 -0.39
N ILE A 163 -1.63 -10.35 -0.01
CA ILE A 163 -0.36 -11.06 -0.07
C ILE A 163 -0.11 -11.90 1.20
N PHE A 164 -0.35 -11.35 2.39
CA PHE A 164 0.14 -11.91 3.66
C PHE A 164 -0.96 -12.48 4.58
N LYS A 165 -2.24 -12.17 4.34
CA LYS A 165 -3.36 -12.61 5.20
C LYS A 165 -4.48 -13.24 4.37
N PRO A 166 -4.23 -14.41 3.75
CA PRO A 166 -5.30 -15.12 3.04
C PRO A 166 -6.45 -15.42 3.99
N GLY A 167 -7.69 -15.21 3.53
CA GLY A 167 -8.91 -15.42 4.32
C GLY A 167 -9.56 -14.15 4.87
N THR A 168 -8.99 -12.96 4.64
CA THR A 168 -9.58 -11.67 5.06
C THR A 168 -10.47 -11.03 3.97
N GLN A 169 -11.20 -11.85 3.19
CA GLN A 169 -11.94 -11.36 2.01
C GLN A 169 -12.94 -10.24 2.36
N THR A 170 -13.70 -10.39 3.44
CA THR A 170 -14.69 -9.38 3.85
C THR A 170 -14.05 -8.02 4.14
N ASP A 171 -12.93 -8.01 4.86
CA ASP A 171 -12.19 -6.77 5.13
C ASP A 171 -11.57 -6.21 3.84
N GLN A 172 -11.08 -7.07 2.94
CA GLN A 172 -10.53 -6.67 1.65
C GLN A 172 -11.59 -5.99 0.78
N ASP A 173 -12.81 -6.53 0.71
CA ASP A 173 -13.90 -5.97 -0.08
C ASP A 173 -14.29 -4.59 0.45
N GLN A 174 -14.40 -4.43 1.77
CA GLN A 174 -14.72 -3.13 2.40
C GLN A 174 -13.63 -2.08 2.17
N VAL A 175 -12.35 -2.47 2.28
CA VAL A 175 -11.23 -1.57 1.97
C VAL A 175 -11.20 -1.23 0.48
N PHE A 176 -11.53 -2.18 -0.40
CA PHE A 176 -11.61 -1.97 -1.84
C PHE A 176 -12.72 -0.98 -2.22
N ASP A 177 -13.91 -1.08 -1.62
CA ASP A 177 -15.00 -0.15 -1.89
C ASP A 177 -14.58 1.30 -1.56
N ARG A 178 -13.96 1.52 -0.39
CA ARG A 178 -13.46 2.84 0.00
C ARG A 178 -12.29 3.32 -0.86
N LEU A 179 -11.42 2.40 -1.29
CA LEU A 179 -10.36 2.69 -2.25
C LEU A 179 -10.93 3.20 -3.57
N ALA A 180 -11.98 2.54 -4.09
CA ALA A 180 -12.64 2.92 -5.33
C ALA A 180 -13.30 4.30 -5.21
N ASP A 181 -14.02 4.57 -4.11
CA ASP A 181 -14.62 5.87 -3.82
C ASP A 181 -13.57 6.99 -3.75
N SER A 182 -12.46 6.73 -3.04
CA SER A 182 -11.36 7.70 -2.88
C SER A 182 -10.66 7.98 -4.21
N PHE A 183 -10.45 6.94 -5.03
CA PHE A 183 -9.86 7.09 -6.36
C PHE A 183 -10.79 7.86 -7.30
N ALA A 184 -12.10 7.57 -7.29
CA ALA A 184 -13.08 8.32 -8.08
C ALA A 184 -13.11 9.80 -7.66
N ALA A 185 -13.11 10.08 -6.35
CA ALA A 185 -13.03 11.45 -5.83
C ALA A 185 -11.76 12.16 -6.31
N LEU A 186 -10.60 11.49 -6.26
CA LEU A 186 -9.35 12.02 -6.79
C LEU A 186 -9.45 12.32 -8.29
N PHE A 187 -9.97 11.37 -9.08
CA PHE A 187 -10.10 11.49 -10.53
C PHE A 187 -10.98 12.68 -10.94
N PHE A 188 -12.12 12.86 -10.28
CA PHE A 188 -13.04 13.96 -10.55
C PHE A 188 -12.57 15.31 -9.99
N SER A 189 -11.67 15.33 -9.00
CA SER A 189 -11.09 16.58 -8.49
C SER A 189 -10.13 17.27 -9.48
N ILE A 190 -9.64 16.54 -10.49
CA ILE A 190 -8.64 17.04 -11.45
C ILE A 190 -9.33 17.59 -12.70
N HIS A 191 -8.87 18.78 -13.13
CA HIS A 191 -9.38 19.44 -14.33
C HIS A 191 -9.17 18.55 -15.59
N PRO A 192 -10.21 18.37 -16.44
CA PRO A 192 -10.16 17.48 -17.60
C PRO A 192 -8.90 17.63 -18.46
N ASP A 193 -8.51 18.86 -18.81
CA ASP A 193 -7.34 19.17 -19.66
C ASP A 193 -5.99 18.69 -19.11
N THR A 194 -5.93 18.44 -17.81
CA THR A 194 -4.70 17.99 -17.12
C THR A 194 -4.81 16.56 -16.60
N ARG A 195 -6.01 15.98 -16.62
CA ARG A 195 -6.32 14.69 -16.03
C ARG A 195 -5.47 13.58 -16.63
N ASP A 196 -5.42 13.51 -17.96
CA ASP A 196 -4.67 12.46 -18.67
C ASP A 196 -3.16 12.56 -18.38
N LYS A 197 -2.64 13.79 -18.25
CA LYS A 197 -1.22 14.01 -17.93
C LYS A 197 -0.87 13.48 -16.53
N ILE A 198 -1.77 13.70 -15.57
CA ILE A 198 -1.60 13.18 -14.21
C ILE A 198 -1.70 11.66 -14.19
N PHE A 199 -2.78 11.10 -14.75
CA PHE A 199 -3.00 9.65 -14.68
C PHE A 199 -2.09 8.83 -15.58
N LYS A 200 -1.39 9.46 -16.52
CA LYS A 200 -0.29 8.81 -17.25
C LYS A 200 0.86 8.39 -16.34
N VAL A 201 1.18 9.18 -15.30
CA VAL A 201 2.29 8.90 -14.38
C VAL A 201 1.83 8.35 -13.02
N TYR A 202 0.58 8.61 -12.65
CA TYR A 202 0.03 8.27 -11.34
C TYR A 202 0.21 6.81 -10.90
N PRO A 203 -0.10 5.79 -11.71
CA PRO A 203 0.01 4.40 -11.29
C PRO A 203 1.45 3.99 -10.95
N GLY A 204 2.43 4.52 -11.69
CA GLY A 204 3.85 4.26 -11.46
C GLY A 204 4.36 4.89 -10.15
N VAL A 205 4.01 6.15 -9.90
CA VAL A 205 4.42 6.86 -8.67
C VAL A 205 3.69 6.29 -7.44
N LEU A 206 2.43 5.88 -7.60
CA LEU A 206 1.66 5.18 -6.57
C LEU A 206 2.33 3.86 -6.19
N ALA A 207 2.76 3.05 -7.16
CA ALA A 207 3.45 1.80 -6.90
C ALA A 207 4.76 1.98 -6.13
N GLN A 208 5.52 3.03 -6.44
CA GLN A 208 6.71 3.41 -5.66
C GLN A 208 6.34 3.76 -4.22
N ALA A 209 5.26 4.53 -4.00
CA ALA A 209 4.80 4.86 -2.65
C ALA A 209 4.39 3.61 -1.84
N ILE A 210 3.59 2.71 -2.42
CA ILE A 210 3.20 1.46 -1.75
C ILE A 210 4.42 0.61 -1.42
N TYR A 211 5.35 0.45 -2.37
CA TYR A 211 6.60 -0.27 -2.13
C TYR A 211 7.40 0.35 -0.98
N MET A 212 7.52 1.68 -0.94
CA MET A 212 8.26 2.38 0.11
C MET A 212 7.61 2.22 1.49
N ILE A 213 6.28 2.13 1.58
CA ILE A 213 5.60 1.82 2.85
C ILE A 213 6.02 0.44 3.36
N PHE A 214 6.02 -0.59 2.50
CA PHE A 214 6.48 -1.93 2.90
C PHE A 214 7.96 -1.93 3.30
N HIS A 215 8.79 -1.27 2.48
CA HIS A 215 10.23 -1.17 2.71
C HIS A 215 10.55 -0.53 4.07
N ASP A 216 9.92 0.60 4.38
CA ASP A 216 10.24 1.38 5.57
C ASP A 216 9.57 0.84 6.83
N ALA A 217 8.36 0.29 6.71
CA ALA A 217 7.65 -0.30 7.85
C ALA A 217 8.24 -1.64 8.29
N PHE A 218 8.80 -2.43 7.35
CA PHE A 218 9.21 -3.81 7.61
C PHE A 218 10.67 -4.12 7.21
N PRO A 219 11.66 -3.45 7.84
CA PRO A 219 13.06 -3.66 7.49
C PRO A 219 13.55 -5.11 7.72
N GLU A 220 12.98 -5.83 8.69
CA GLU A 220 13.35 -7.24 8.96
C GLU A 220 12.81 -8.19 7.86
N SER A 221 11.81 -7.74 7.10
CA SER A 221 11.18 -8.48 6.00
C SER A 221 11.72 -8.11 4.62
N HIS A 222 12.76 -7.28 4.53
CA HIS A 222 13.27 -6.74 3.26
C HIS A 222 13.55 -7.81 2.20
N ARG A 223 14.00 -9.00 2.61
CA ARG A 223 14.26 -10.15 1.71
C ARG A 223 13.03 -10.60 0.92
N MET A 224 11.82 -10.33 1.40
CA MET A 224 10.57 -10.66 0.72
C MET A 224 10.16 -9.61 -0.32
N PHE A 225 10.72 -8.40 -0.27
CA PHE A 225 10.36 -7.28 -1.15
C PHE A 225 11.24 -7.23 -2.41
N GLY A 226 11.50 -8.40 -3.00
CA GLY A 226 12.30 -8.58 -4.20
C GLY A 226 11.54 -8.28 -5.51
N PRO A 227 12.13 -8.63 -6.67
CA PRO A 227 11.55 -8.40 -8.00
C PRO A 227 10.10 -8.84 -8.17
N LEU A 228 9.75 -10.04 -7.71
CA LEU A 228 8.38 -10.57 -7.83
C LEU A 228 7.38 -9.78 -7.01
N PHE A 229 7.78 -9.35 -5.81
CA PHE A 229 6.94 -8.51 -4.97
C PHE A 229 6.69 -7.14 -5.60
N LYS A 230 7.74 -6.53 -6.17
CA LYS A 230 7.61 -5.28 -6.93
C LYS A 230 6.66 -5.43 -8.11
N GLU A 231 6.75 -6.55 -8.83
CA GLU A 231 5.86 -6.86 -9.95
C GLU A 231 4.39 -6.93 -9.52
N GLU A 232 4.09 -7.59 -8.39
CA GLU A 232 2.74 -7.67 -7.82
C GLU A 232 2.23 -6.28 -7.39
N VAL A 233 3.04 -5.51 -6.65
CA VAL A 233 2.67 -4.15 -6.20
C VAL A 233 2.37 -3.25 -7.41
N VAL A 234 3.26 -3.26 -8.40
CA VAL A 234 3.07 -2.52 -9.66
C VAL A 234 1.80 -2.97 -10.37
N GLY A 235 1.59 -4.28 -10.47
CA GLY A 235 0.42 -4.88 -11.09
C GLY A 235 -0.88 -4.42 -10.44
N TYR A 236 -0.97 -4.45 -9.10
CA TYR A 236 -2.16 -3.98 -8.39
C TYR A 236 -2.38 -2.48 -8.56
N CYS A 237 -1.34 -1.65 -8.44
CA CYS A 237 -1.47 -0.21 -8.60
C CYS A 237 -2.01 0.15 -9.99
N TRP A 238 -1.51 -0.48 -11.04
CA TRP A 238 -1.97 -0.27 -12.40
C TRP A 238 -3.37 -0.83 -12.63
N GLU A 239 -3.63 -2.09 -12.29
CA GLU A 239 -4.92 -2.73 -12.53
C GLU A 239 -6.07 -1.96 -11.87
N LEU A 240 -5.85 -1.45 -10.65
CA LEU A 240 -6.85 -0.71 -9.88
C LEU A 240 -7.06 0.74 -10.36
N THR A 241 -6.10 1.33 -11.07
CA THR A 241 -6.17 2.74 -11.49
C THR A 241 -6.38 2.91 -12.99
N THR A 242 -5.98 1.94 -13.82
CA THR A 242 -6.09 1.97 -15.29
C THR A 242 -6.91 0.82 -15.86
N GLY A 243 -7.24 -0.20 -15.07
CA GLY A 243 -7.90 -1.41 -15.55
C GLY A 243 -7.00 -2.34 -16.37
N THR A 244 -5.69 -2.09 -16.42
CA THR A 244 -4.73 -2.86 -17.23
C THR A 244 -3.45 -3.14 -16.45
N LYS A 245 -2.68 -4.14 -16.87
CA LYS A 245 -1.34 -4.39 -16.33
C LYS A 245 -0.27 -3.66 -17.15
N PRO A 246 0.80 -3.16 -16.52
CA PRO A 246 1.90 -2.53 -17.23
C PRO A 246 2.78 -3.57 -17.94
N PRO A 247 3.71 -3.12 -18.80
CA PRO A 247 4.81 -3.96 -19.25
C PRO A 247 5.56 -4.60 -18.06
N PRO A 248 5.97 -5.88 -18.17
CA PRO A 248 6.70 -6.53 -17.10
C PRO A 248 7.98 -5.78 -16.74
N ARG A 249 8.33 -5.78 -15.45
CA ARG A 249 9.56 -5.15 -14.92
C ARG A 249 9.62 -3.62 -15.09
N THR A 250 8.49 -2.95 -15.18
CA THR A 250 8.42 -1.47 -15.14
C THR A 250 9.12 -0.89 -13.91
N TRP A 251 9.20 -1.64 -12.80
CA TRP A 251 9.94 -1.23 -11.60
C TRP A 251 11.46 -1.13 -11.77
N ASN A 252 12.05 -1.62 -12.87
CA ASN A 252 13.48 -1.45 -13.16
C ASN A 252 13.87 0.01 -13.38
N GLU A 253 12.92 0.86 -13.73
CA GLU A 253 13.13 2.29 -13.99
C GLU A 253 13.10 3.13 -12.71
N TRP A 254 12.82 2.53 -11.55
CA TRP A 254 12.72 3.25 -10.28
C TRP A 254 14.08 3.71 -9.76
N ASP A 255 14.18 5.00 -9.42
CA ASP A 255 15.30 5.54 -8.66
C ASP A 255 15.21 5.17 -7.17
N LEU A 256 15.66 3.96 -6.84
CA LEU A 256 15.62 3.47 -5.46
C LEU A 256 16.50 4.30 -4.51
N GLU A 257 17.61 4.88 -5.00
CA GLU A 257 18.49 5.72 -4.19
C GLU A 257 17.80 7.03 -3.84
N GLY A 258 17.15 7.68 -4.82
CA GLY A 258 16.33 8.87 -4.60
C GLY A 258 15.13 8.60 -3.68
N LEU A 259 14.47 7.46 -3.85
CA LEU A 259 13.29 7.07 -3.04
C LEU A 259 13.61 6.83 -1.57
N GLN A 260 14.76 6.24 -1.26
CA GLN A 260 15.19 6.02 0.12
C GLN A 260 15.61 7.33 0.80
N GLY A 261 15.90 8.36 0.01
CA GLY A 261 16.34 9.68 0.47
C GLY A 261 17.81 9.68 0.89
N LYS A 262 18.46 10.83 0.76
CA LYS A 262 19.75 11.06 1.40
C LYS A 262 19.49 11.22 2.89
N SER A 263 20.12 10.40 3.73
CA SER A 263 20.02 10.52 5.19
C SER A 263 20.35 11.96 5.64
N GLY A 264 19.34 12.79 5.95
CA GLY A 264 19.56 14.07 6.65
C GLY A 264 18.78 15.33 6.26
N GLU A 265 17.72 15.30 5.45
CA GLU A 265 16.93 16.53 5.20
C GLU A 265 15.75 16.69 6.19
N ASN A 266 15.85 17.72 7.04
CA ASN A 266 14.84 18.11 8.02
C ASN A 266 13.54 18.55 7.33
N PHE A 267 12.43 17.93 7.72
CA PHE A 267 11.07 18.27 7.28
C PHE A 267 10.60 19.57 7.96
N ASP A 268 10.44 20.66 7.20
CA ASP A 268 9.86 21.92 7.71
C ASP A 268 8.34 21.81 7.78
N SER A 269 7.81 21.69 8.99
CA SER A 269 6.40 21.53 9.32
C SER A 269 5.50 22.67 8.81
N LYS A 270 6.07 23.78 8.31
CA LYS A 270 5.31 24.92 7.78
C LYS A 270 4.66 24.66 6.42
N GLN A 271 5.11 23.68 5.63
CA GLN A 271 4.51 23.40 4.31
C GLN A 271 3.16 22.68 4.38
N LEU A 272 2.84 21.99 5.48
CA LEU A 272 1.55 21.31 5.67
C LEU A 272 0.40 22.27 6.05
N ALA A 273 0.72 23.49 6.51
CA ALA A 273 -0.27 24.45 7.02
C ALA A 273 -1.00 25.28 5.95
N ILE A 274 -0.75 25.04 4.66
CA ILE A 274 -1.28 25.86 3.54
C ILE A 274 -2.44 25.17 2.79
N MET A 275 -2.93 24.02 3.27
CA MET A 275 -4.09 23.38 2.66
C MET A 275 -5.39 23.94 3.28
N PRO A 276 -6.31 24.52 2.48
CA PRO A 276 -7.59 24.98 3.01
C PRO A 276 -8.41 23.77 3.43
N VAL A 277 -8.73 23.70 4.72
CA VAL A 277 -9.76 22.80 5.25
C VAL A 277 -11.10 23.30 4.71
N THR A 278 -11.53 22.80 3.55
CA THR A 278 -12.92 22.97 3.11
C THR A 278 -13.80 22.05 3.94
N ARG A 279 -14.30 22.57 5.06
CA ARG A 279 -15.51 22.07 5.70
C ARG A 279 -16.69 22.38 4.80
N ASN A 280 -17.39 21.36 4.34
CA ASN A 280 -18.81 21.41 4.02
C ASN A 280 -19.54 20.50 4.99
#